data_AF-A0A7C7BM62-F1
#
_entry.id   AF-A0A7C7BM62-F1
#
_cell.length_a   1.000
_cell.length_b   1.000
_cell.length_c   1.000
_cell.angle_alpha   90.00
_cell.angle_beta   90.00
_cell.angle_gamma   90.00
#
_symmetry.space_group_name_H-M   'P 1'
#
loop_
_entity.id
_entity.type
_entity.pdbx_description
1 polymer ?
#
loop_
_entity_poly.entity_id
_entity_poly.type
_entity_poly.pdbx_seq_one_letter_code
_entity_poly.pdbx_strand_id
1 'polypeptide(L)' 'MSDEKWYNNSKLVDTLLFIIPPIGIYGVYKSDKIKSSVIKISLGLIGFLGFVATIASFI' A
#
# COMPACT_ATOMS: atom_id res chain seq x y z
N MET A 1 -2.95 -21.87 -15.15
CA MET A 1 -3.36 -21.03 -14.01
C MET A 1 -2.56 -19.77 -14.11
N SER A 2 -3.17 -18.63 -14.47
CA SER A 2 -2.48 -17.34 -14.41
C SER A 2 -2.17 -17.08 -12.95
N ASP A 3 -0.89 -17.01 -12.58
CA ASP A 3 -0.45 -16.60 -11.25
C ASP A 3 -1.01 -15.19 -10.96
N GLU A 4 -2.15 -15.15 -10.29
CA GLU A 4 -2.80 -13.89 -9.95
C GLU A 4 -1.94 -13.24 -8.86
N LYS A 5 -1.09 -12.33 -9.32
CA LYS A 5 -0.18 -11.57 -8.46
C LYS A 5 -0.97 -10.94 -7.32
N TRP A 6 -0.57 -11.18 -6.08
CA TRP A 6 -1.27 -10.70 -4.88
C TRP A 6 -1.51 -9.18 -4.88
N TYR A 7 -0.61 -8.42 -5.52
CA TYR A 7 -0.70 -6.96 -5.66
C TYR A 7 -1.77 -6.49 -6.66
N ASN A 8 -2.38 -7.40 -7.43
CA ASN A 8 -3.54 -7.10 -8.27
C ASN A 8 -4.86 -7.26 -7.50
N ASN A 9 -4.83 -7.70 -6.24
CA ASN A 9 -5.98 -7.70 -5.36
C ASN A 9 -5.96 -6.44 -4.49
N SER A 10 -6.76 -5.43 -4.84
CA SER A 10 -6.82 -4.15 -4.11
C SER A 10 -7.10 -4.34 -2.62
N LYS A 11 -7.96 -5.30 -2.24
CA LYS A 11 -8.28 -5.54 -0.83
C LYS A 11 -7.07 -6.04 -0.05
N LEU A 12 -6.24 -6.90 -0.65
CA LEU A 12 -4.98 -7.34 -0.05
C LEU A 12 -3.95 -6.22 0.04
N VAL A 13 -3.82 -5.42 -1.02
CA VAL A 13 -2.91 -4.27 -1.04
C VAL A 13 -3.28 -3.25 0.04
N ASP A 14 -4.56 -2.90 0.17
CA ASP A 14 -5.06 -1.97 1.19
C ASP A 14 -4.80 -2.52 2.60
N THR A 15 -5.10 -3.80 2.83
CA THR A 15 -4.85 -4.46 4.12
C THR A 15 -3.36 -4.42 4.48
N LEU A 16 -2.49 -4.76 3.52
CA LEU A 16 -1.04 -4.72 3.72
C LEU A 16 -0.54 -3.29 3.90
N LEU A 17 -1.17 -2.28 3.32
CA LEU A 17 -0.80 -0.87 3.50
C LEU A 17 -0.98 -0.40 4.95
N PHE A 18 -1.98 -0.94 5.65
CA PHE A 18 -2.22 -0.62 7.06
C PHE A 18 -1.46 -1.52 8.03
N ILE A 19 -1.36 -2.83 7.76
CA ILE A 19 -0.72 -3.78 8.69
C ILE A 19 0.82 -3.76 8.55
N ILE A 20 1.32 -3.79 7.31
CA ILE A 20 2.74 -3.81 7.00
C ILE A 20 3.02 -2.78 5.89
N PRO A 21 3.03 -1.48 6.22
CA PRO A 21 3.05 -0.40 5.24
C PRO A 21 4.10 -0.57 4.14
N PRO A 22 5.36 -1.02 4.41
CA PRO A 22 6.33 -1.27 3.35
C PRO A 22 5.86 -2.26 2.28
N ILE A 23 5.17 -3.33 2.69
CA ILE A 23 4.64 -4.35 1.77
C ILE A 23 3.44 -3.80 1.02
N GLY A 24 2.52 -3.11 1.69
CA GLY A 24 1.38 -2.48 1.02
C GLY A 24 1.78 -1.42 0.01
N ILE A 25 2.77 -0.57 0.33
CA ILE A 25 3.34 0.43 -0.59
C ILE A 25 3.91 -0.26 -1.83
N TYR A 26 4.65 -1.37 -1.66
CA TYR A 26 5.13 -2.17 -2.78
C TYR A 26 3.98 -2.72 -3.63
N GLY A 27 2.91 -3.19 -2.98
CA GLY A 27 1.69 -3.65 -3.63
C GLY A 27 1.03 -2.55 -4.48
N VAL A 28 0.84 -1.36 -3.91
CA VAL A 28 0.31 -0.17 -4.62
C VAL A 28 1.20 0.20 -5.80
N TYR A 29 2.52 0.23 -5.60
CA TYR A 29 3.48 0.57 -6.65
C TYR A 29 3.40 -0.41 -7.83
N LYS A 30 3.34 -1.72 -7.54
CA LYS A 30 3.40 -2.78 -8.55
C LYS A 30 2.04 -3.18 -9.11
N SER A 31 0.94 -2.76 -8.49
CA SER A 31 -0.41 -3.04 -8.99
C SER A 31 -0.62 -2.44 -10.37
N ASP A 32 -1.08 -3.29 -11.30
CA ASP A 32 -1.50 -2.87 -12.64
C ASP A 32 -2.93 -2.28 -12.64
N LYS A 33 -3.68 -2.49 -11.54
CA LYS A 33 -5.04 -1.95 -11.36
C LYS A 33 -5.03 -0.45 -11.07
N ILE A 34 -3.97 0.06 -10.45
CA ILE A 34 -3.81 1.48 -10.19
C ILE A 34 -3.01 2.06 -11.36
N LYS A 35 -3.68 2.63 -12.37
CA LYS A 35 -2.98 3.18 -13.55
C LYS A 35 -2.26 4.50 -13.28
N SER A 36 -2.75 5.29 -12.32
CA SER A 36 -2.22 6.63 -12.07
C SER A 36 -1.05 6.59 -11.09
N SER A 37 0.14 6.98 -11.56
CA SER A 37 1.34 7.11 -10.74
C SER A 37 1.17 8.11 -9.58
N VAL A 38 0.35 9.15 -9.77
CA VAL A 38 0.06 10.14 -8.72
C VAL A 38 -0.70 9.47 -7.57
N ILE A 39 -1.72 8.67 -7.88
CA ILE A 39 -2.50 7.96 -6.87
C ILE A 39 -1.62 6.96 -6.10
N LYS A 40 -0.69 6.29 -6.79
CA LYS A 40 0.28 5.37 -6.14
C LYS A 40 1.13 6.09 -5.09
N ILE A 41 1.67 7.25 -5.46
CA ILE A 41 2.51 8.07 -4.57
C ILE A 41 1.69 8.61 -3.40
N SER A 42 0.48 9.12 -3.65
CA SER A 42 -0.42 9.63 -2.61
C SER A 42 -0.80 8.56 -1.60
N LEU A 43 -1.21 7.37 -2.06
CA LEU A 43 -1.55 6.24 -1.18
C LEU A 43 -0.34 5.79 -0.36
N GLY A 44 0.84 5.72 -0.97
CA GLY A 44 2.05 5.35 -0.25
C GLY A 44 2.46 6.37 0.81
N LEU A 45 2.36 7.67 0.51
CA LEU A 45 2.60 8.76 1.46
C LEU A 45 1.61 8.75 2.62
N ILE A 46 0.31 8.60 2.32
CA ILE A 46 -0.74 8.55 3.36
C ILE A 46 -0.51 7.36 4.29
N GLY A 47 -0.24 6.17 3.74
CA GLY A 47 0.05 4.97 4.53
C GLY A 47 1.30 5.15 5.40
N PHE A 48 2.37 5.73 4.84
CA PHE A 48 3.59 6.00 5.60
C PHE A 48 3.39 7.05 6.70
N LEU A 49 2.73 8.17 6.41
CA LEU A 49 2.42 9.21 7.40
C LEU A 49 1.51 8.69 8.51
N GLY A 50 0.49 7.89 8.17
CA GLY A 50 -0.38 7.24 9.15
C GLY A 50 0.40 6.29 10.06
N PHE A 51 1.34 5.53 9.51
CA PHE A 51 2.21 4.65 10.29
C PHE A 51 3.14 5.41 11.22
N VAL A 52 3.80 6.47 10.72
CA VAL A 52 4.68 7.33 11.53
C VAL A 52 3.88 8.02 12.65
N ALA A 53 2.70 8.55 12.34
CA ALA A 53 1.83 9.18 13.34
C ALA A 53 1.38 8.17 14.41
N THR A 54 1.06 6.94 14.00
CA THR A 54 0.72 5.86 14.93
C THR A 54 1.90 5.56 15.85
N ILE A 55 3.11 5.36 15.33
CA ILE A 55 4.30 5.13 16.17
C ILE A 55 4.57 6.33 17.09
N ALA A 56 4.49 7.55 16.57
CA ALA A 56 4.72 8.77 17.34
C ALA A 56 3.71 8.95 18.48
N SER A 57 2.49 8.43 18.35
CA SER A 57 1.51 8.46 19.46
C SER A 57 1.83 7.51 20.63
N PHE A 58 2.77 6.57 20.44
CA PHE A 58 3.20 5.63 21.48
C PHE A 58 4.54 5.99 22.14
N ILE A 59 5.15 7.12 21.77
CA ILE A 59 6.42 7.65 22.30
C ILE A 59 6.14 8.93 23.08
#